data_AF-A0A4U1CNZ4-F1
#
_entry.id   AF-A0A4U1CNZ4-F1
#
_cell.length_a   1.000
_cell.length_b   1.000
_cell.length_c   1.000
_cell.angle_alpha   90.00
_cell.angle_beta   90.00
_cell.angle_gamma   90.00
#
_symmetry.space_group_name_H-M   'P 1'
#
loop_
_entity.id
_entity.type
_entity.pdbx_description
1 polymer ?
#
loop_
_entity_poly.entity_id
_entity_poly.type
_entity_poly.pdbx_seq_one_letter_code
_entity_poly.pdbx_strand_id
1 'polypeptide(L)'
;MNIKWYNGPETAFSRSDDRATFIVYITVKNTFVTFKDVTVREAQEVNLKMPKKHQGDYVHIWMQYVDAVGNAVSTSVYVGEGTVLV
;
A
#
# COMPACT_ATOMS: atom_id res chain seq x y z
N MET A 1 8.94 -0.20 -7.01
CA MET A 1 9.00 -0.82 -5.68
C MET A 1 8.04 -1.99 -5.67
N ASN A 2 8.56 -3.21 -5.48
CA ASN A 2 7.75 -4.43 -5.43
C ASN A 2 7.33 -4.68 -3.97
N ILE A 3 6.04 -4.83 -3.75
CA ILE A 3 5.47 -5.13 -2.42
C ILE A 3 4.67 -6.41 -2.55
N LYS A 4 4.88 -7.34 -1.63
CA LYS A 4 4.09 -8.57 -1.48
C LYS A 4 3.51 -8.63 -0.07
N TRP A 5 2.31 -9.19 0.07
CA TRP A 5 1.65 -9.32 1.36
C TRP A 5 0.80 -10.59 1.44
N TYR A 6 0.44 -10.96 2.66
CA TYR A 6 -0.44 -12.10 2.93
C TYR A 6 -1.78 -11.63 3.47
N ASN A 7 -2.85 -12.21 2.93
CA ASN A 7 -4.19 -11.97 3.44
C ASN A 7 -4.52 -12.93 4.58
N GLY A 8 -5.22 -12.40 5.59
CA GLY A 8 -6.01 -13.24 6.48
C GLY A 8 -7.22 -13.85 5.73
N PRO A 9 -8.00 -14.72 6.41
CA PRO A 9 -9.16 -15.37 5.81
C PRO A 9 -10.19 -14.36 5.29
N GLU A 10 -10.91 -14.78 4.24
CA GLU A 10 -12.02 -14.01 3.69
C GLU A 10 -13.19 -13.97 4.68
N THR A 11 -13.79 -12.79 4.82
CA THR A 11 -14.97 -12.53 5.65
C THR A 11 -15.84 -11.48 4.94
N ALA A 12 -17.01 -11.19 5.49
CA ALA A 12 -17.85 -10.08 5.02
C ALA A 12 -17.14 -8.70 5.06
N PHE A 13 -16.04 -8.58 5.81
CA PHE A 13 -15.24 -7.35 5.95
C PHE A 13 -13.83 -7.48 5.35
N SER A 14 -13.56 -8.58 4.62
CA SER A 14 -12.26 -8.87 4.04
C SER A 14 -12.39 -9.60 2.70
N ARG A 15 -13.07 -8.95 1.76
CA ARG A 15 -13.41 -9.56 0.48
C ARG A 15 -12.23 -9.55 -0.48
N SER A 16 -12.18 -10.50 -1.40
CA SER A 16 -11.11 -10.60 -2.39
C SER A 16 -11.03 -9.36 -3.31
N ASP A 17 -12.17 -8.71 -3.54
CA ASP A 17 -12.34 -7.52 -4.39
C ASP A 17 -12.14 -6.18 -3.68
N ASP A 18 -11.84 -6.18 -2.38
CA ASP A 18 -11.41 -4.98 -1.67
C ASP A 18 -10.14 -4.41 -2.34
N ARG A 19 -10.01 -3.09 -2.41
CA ARG A 19 -8.91 -2.40 -3.08
C ARG A 19 -7.80 -2.02 -2.13
N ALA A 20 -6.57 -2.37 -2.47
CA ALA A 20 -5.38 -2.03 -1.71
C ALA A 20 -4.96 -0.58 -1.97
N THR A 21 -4.89 0.22 -0.90
CA THR A 21 -4.32 1.56 -0.89
C THR A 21 -3.04 1.55 -0.07
N PHE A 22 -1.97 2.15 -0.61
CA PHE A 22 -0.67 2.25 0.07
C PHE A 22 -0.34 3.69 0.44
N ILE A 23 0.22 3.88 1.63
CA ILE A 23 0.81 5.15 2.08
C ILE A 23 2.31 4.93 2.26
N VAL A 24 3.10 5.68 1.51
CA VAL A 24 4.57 5.64 1.58
C VAL A 24 5.05 6.94 2.22
N TYR A 25 5.53 6.87 3.46
CA TYR A 25 6.08 8.00 4.20
C TYR A 25 7.58 8.11 3.95
N ILE A 26 8.04 9.29 3.52
CA ILE A 26 9.45 9.63 3.36
C ILE A 26 9.92 10.32 4.64
N THR A 27 10.80 9.65 5.40
CA THR A 27 11.21 10.08 6.75
C THR A 27 11.93 11.42 6.74
N VAL A 28 12.95 11.56 5.89
CA VAL A 28 13.81 12.75 5.83
C VAL A 28 13.03 14.00 5.40
N LYS A 29 12.09 13.82 4.47
CA LYS A 29 11.32 14.93 3.89
C LYS A 29 10.05 15.23 4.68
N ASN A 30 9.68 14.40 5.67
CA ASN A 30 8.42 14.46 6.40
C ASN A 30 7.21 14.63 5.46
N THR A 31 7.17 13.82 4.41
CA THR A 31 6.11 13.84 3.39
C THR A 31 5.62 12.43 3.11
N PHE A 32 4.45 12.30 2.50
CA PHE A 32 3.93 11.01 2.09
C PHE A 32 3.45 11.02 0.64
N VAL A 33 3.50 9.85 0.01
CA VAL A 33 2.88 9.57 -1.29
C VAL A 33 1.82 8.50 -1.07
N THR A 34 0.59 8.79 -1.50
CA THR A 34 -0.51 7.83 -1.43
C THR A 34 -0.78 7.24 -2.81
N PHE A 35 -0.85 5.91 -2.86
CA PHE A 35 -1.26 5.13 -4.02
C PHE A 35 -2.63 4.53 -3.73
N LYS A 36 -3.69 5.21 -4.20
CA LYS A 36 -5.08 4.82 -3.93
C LYS A 36 -5.51 3.71 -4.88
N ASP A 37 -6.18 2.70 -4.33
CA ASP A 37 -6.92 1.67 -5.06
C ASP A 37 -6.14 1.02 -6.21
N VAL A 38 -4.86 0.75 -5.98
CA VAL A 38 -3.93 0.37 -7.06
C VAL A 38 -4.04 -1.07 -7.52
N THR A 39 -4.65 -1.93 -6.70
CA THR A 39 -4.91 -3.33 -7.03
C THR A 39 -5.98 -3.89 -6.10
N VAL A 40 -6.49 -5.08 -6.41
CA VAL A 40 -7.41 -5.83 -5.55
C VAL A 40 -6.65 -6.62 -4.48
N ARG A 41 -7.33 -6.92 -3.38
CA ARG A 41 -6.79 -7.60 -2.22
C ARG A 41 -6.22 -8.97 -2.55
N GLU A 42 -6.90 -9.73 -3.41
CA GLU A 42 -6.45 -11.07 -3.84
C GLU A 42 -5.16 -11.06 -4.66
N ALA A 43 -4.74 -9.91 -5.19
CA ALA A 43 -3.51 -9.85 -6.00
C ALA A 43 -2.26 -10.20 -5.19
N GLN A 44 -2.24 -9.87 -3.88
CA GLN A 44 -1.14 -10.14 -2.95
C GLN A 44 0.25 -9.61 -3.35
N GLU A 45 0.32 -8.86 -4.45
CA GLU A 45 1.50 -8.24 -4.99
C GLU A 45 1.15 -6.96 -5.75
N VAL A 46 2.01 -5.95 -5.65
CA VAL A 46 1.91 -4.73 -6.44
C VAL A 46 3.29 -4.14 -6.75
N ASN A 47 3.40 -3.51 -7.91
CA ASN A 47 4.57 -2.73 -8.30
C ASN A 47 4.25 -1.24 -8.28
N LEU A 48 4.64 -0.54 -7.21
CA LEU A 48 4.45 0.90 -7.08
C LEU A 48 5.57 1.66 -7.80
N LYS A 49 5.18 2.60 -8.66
CA LYS A 49 6.11 3.52 -9.33
C LYS A 49 6.28 4.79 -8.49
N MET A 50 7.36 4.83 -7.72
CA MET A 50 7.70 6.02 -6.92
C MET A 50 8.09 7.19 -7.83
N PRO A 51 7.71 8.44 -7.49
CA PRO A 51 8.17 9.61 -8.21
C PRO A 51 9.70 9.72 -8.17
N LYS A 52 10.33 10.07 -9.30
CA LYS A 52 11.81 10.14 -9.42
C LYS A 52 12.49 11.02 -8.37
N LYS A 53 11.81 12.08 -7.90
CA LYS A 53 12.30 12.98 -6.84
C LYS A 53 12.53 12.29 -5.48
N HIS A 54 12.10 11.04 -5.33
CA HIS A 54 12.25 10.22 -4.13
C HIS A 54 13.24 9.07 -4.29
N GLN A 55 13.94 8.95 -5.42
CA GLN A 55 15.01 7.95 -5.56
C GLN A 55 16.09 8.16 -4.48
N GLY A 56 16.52 7.07 -3.85
CA GLY A 56 17.47 7.10 -2.73
C GLY A 56 16.86 7.46 -1.38
N ASP A 57 15.61 7.93 -1.31
CA ASP A 57 14.96 8.22 -0.03
C ASP A 57 14.68 6.92 0.74
N TYR A 58 14.84 6.98 2.07
CA TYR A 58 14.36 5.94 2.98
C TYR A 58 12.87 6.17 3.30
N VAL A 59 12.09 5.10 3.23
CA VAL A 59 10.63 5.16 3.36
C VAL A 59 10.08 4.09 4.28
N HIS A 60 8.94 4.41 4.90
CA HIS A 60 8.07 3.45 5.58
C HIS A 60 6.75 3.30 4.80
N ILE A 61 6.17 2.11 4.82
CA ILE A 61 5.04 1.73 3.98
C ILE A 61 3.92 1.17 4.86
N TRP A 62 2.73 1.73 4.70
CA TRP A 62 1.49 1.20 5.24
C TRP A 62 0.54 0.84 4.11
N MET A 63 -0.37 -0.07 4.39
CA MET A 63 -1.45 -0.47 3.49
C MET A 63 -2.77 -0.43 4.25
N GLN A 64 -3.84 -0.12 3.55
CA GLN A 64 -5.21 -0.33 4.00
C GLN A 64 -6.03 -0.91 2.85
N TYR A 65 -7.14 -1.57 3.18
CA TYR A 65 -8.13 -1.93 2.18
C TYR A 65 -9.32 -0.98 2.22
N VAL A 66 -9.85 -0.68 1.04
CA VAL A 66 -11.12 0.01 0.85
C VAL A 66 -12.04 -0.97 0.14
N ASP A 67 -13.30 -1.07 0.52
CA ASP A 67 -14.24 -1.96 -0.17
C ASP A 67 -14.39 -1.59 -1.66
N ALA A 68 -14.94 -2.51 -2.45
CA ALA A 68 -15.06 -2.34 -3.90
C ALA A 68 -15.90 -1.09 -4.30
N VAL A 69 -16.79 -0.63 -3.40
CA VAL A 69 -17.63 0.55 -3.57
C VAL A 69 -16.90 1.85 -3.21
N GLY A 70 -15.92 1.79 -2.31
CA GLY A 70 -15.11 2.94 -1.89
C GLY A 70 -15.62 3.64 -0.63
N ASN A 71 -16.56 3.06 0.11
CA ASN A 71 -17.25 3.69 1.25
C ASN A 71 -16.97 3.03 2.60
N ALA A 72 -16.28 1.89 2.63
CA ALA A 72 -15.78 1.29 3.86
C ALA A 72 -14.26 1.05 3.78
N VAL A 73 -13.56 1.25 4.90
CA VAL A 73 -12.12 1.06 5.01
C VAL A 73 -11.84 0.02 6.10
N SER A 74 -10.99 -0.95 5.82
CA SER A 74 -10.55 -1.95 6.80
C SER A 74 -9.30 -1.48 7.57
N THR A 75 -8.74 -2.37 8.39
CA THR A 75 -7.49 -2.19 9.12
C THR A 75 -6.35 -1.65 8.24
N SER A 76 -5.67 -0.60 8.73
CA SER A 76 -4.37 -0.19 8.23
C SER A 76 -3.27 -1.06 8.84
N VAL A 77 -2.37 -1.59 8.02
CA VAL A 77 -1.25 -2.44 8.44
C VAL A 77 0.08 -1.82 8.03
N TYR A 78 1.10 -1.99 8.86
CA TYR A 78 2.47 -1.68 8.48
C TYR A 78 3.02 -2.80 7.60
N VAL A 79 3.53 -2.44 6.43
CA VAL A 79 4.02 -3.38 5.42
C VAL A 79 5.53 -3.55 5.52
N GLY A 80 6.24 -2.46 5.82
CA GLY A 80 7.69 -2.49 5.95
C GLY A 80 8.34 -1.16 5.59
N GLU A 81 9.65 -1.21 5.37
CA GLU A 81 10.51 -0.06 5.10
C GLU A 81 11.60 -0.42 4.10
N GLY A 82 12.23 0.60 3.52
CA GLY A 82 13.38 0.42 2.66
C GLY A 82 13.78 1.67 1.89
N THR A 83 14.78 1.52 1.02
CA THR A 83 15.26 2.59 0.15
C THR A 83 14.61 2.50 -1.22
N VAL A 84 14.13 3.64 -1.73
CA VAL A 84 13.61 3.72 -3.10
C VAL A 84 14.76 3.55 -4.09
N LEU A 85 14.67 2.50 -4.91
CA LEU A 85 15.68 2.21 -5.95
C LEU A 85 15.78 3.33 -6.99
N VAL A 86 17.00 3.52 -7.50
CA VAL A 86 17.37 4.48 -8.55
C VAL A 86 16.95 3.97 -9.93
#